data_AF-A0AAP9US85-F1
#
_entry.id   AF-A0AAP9US85-F1
#
_cell.length_a   1.000
_cell.length_b   1.000
_cell.length_c   1.000
_cell.angle_alpha   90.00
_cell.angle_beta   90.00
_cell.angle_gamma   90.00
#
_symmetry.space_group_name_H-M   'P 1'
#
loop_
_entity.id
_entity.type
_entity.pdbx_description
1 polymer ?
#
loop_
_entity_poly.entity_id
_entity_poly.type
_entity_poly.pdbx_seq_one_letter_code
_entity_poly.pdbx_strand_id
1 'polypeptide(L)'
;MANTDFIKEIAPDAQRVYKKYDILASLIIAQACLESGWGTSELAQKAKNLFGIKGTYNGQYVLMWTTEYDKSGNATRVQAKFRKYPSWYESIQDLAKLYINGTSWDPNHYKAVVGEKDYQKATAALVKAGYATDPNYATKLNSLIFTYKLTQYDSVDEIPDEPEEPETPIPTPEVPSKEYDGKDVPLNQNLPSDVDFPQLHVLAGDGKNVVEITGVSLDLTDDTTGKKSFTFTITKTQENAIEFDLLVIDNILFLDERKFNHQKYYITNVEVRQENNVLRKTVSASHIFSVLLINNYVTETASKKMTIKEAFDIALKETPFKYVLKASASDFPSIEQENFGDGNSTELVDKIISDYGPELDVDNYKILVYKKIGQKINFTLDSRYNMPGISIKTNSQNCTTRAWGYGALKKSSTDSKNPQYEFEPILYVHPDEKKFLLEGLPRWADPIKDETIKKASSMVSVLKKHVNPYPELTIEADFQKIYEPKLLKIEQDFWKGDTIHVLADTASGITFEDDVRLISIQYNPLNPYSSPKLTFANFRKDIQDIAVNQAKKLRDQKRYIDQLFKTLR
;
A
#
# COMPACT_ATOMS: atom_id res chain seq x y z
N MET A 1 -38.75 3.64 21.72
CA MET A 1 -38.51 2.59 22.73
C MET A 1 -38.72 3.20 24.10
N ALA A 2 -39.31 2.50 25.05
CA ALA A 2 -39.38 3.02 26.41
C ALA A 2 -37.95 3.03 27.00
N ASN A 3 -37.62 4.00 27.86
CA ASN A 3 -36.28 4.12 28.47
C ASN A 3 -35.80 2.82 29.14
N THR A 4 -36.72 2.02 29.66
CA THR A 4 -36.46 0.70 30.25
C THR A 4 -36.06 -0.38 29.24
N ASP A 5 -36.48 -0.27 27.99
CA ASP A 5 -36.17 -1.27 26.95
C ASP A 5 -34.70 -1.19 26.55
N PHE A 6 -34.19 0.04 26.40
CA PHE A 6 -32.78 0.29 26.09
C PHE A 6 -31.86 -0.20 27.21
N ILE A 7 -32.22 0.05 28.48
CA ILE A 7 -31.47 -0.49 29.64
C ILE A 7 -31.39 -2.02 29.57
N LYS A 8 -32.51 -2.70 29.30
CA LYS A 8 -32.54 -4.17 29.18
C LYS A 8 -31.68 -4.69 28.03
N GLU A 9 -31.60 -3.95 26.92
CA GLU A 9 -30.80 -4.32 25.75
C GLU A 9 -29.29 -4.32 26.07
N ILE A 10 -28.79 -3.30 26.77
CA ILE A 10 -27.34 -3.14 27.03
C ILE A 10 -26.88 -3.71 28.38
N ALA A 11 -27.80 -4.05 29.29
CA ALA A 11 -27.45 -4.55 30.61
C ALA A 11 -26.56 -5.82 30.59
N PRO A 12 -26.85 -6.85 29.77
CA PRO A 12 -25.98 -8.04 29.70
C PRO A 12 -24.55 -7.70 29.26
N ASP A 13 -24.39 -6.76 28.33
CA ASP A 13 -23.08 -6.30 27.84
C ASP A 13 -22.29 -5.54 28.91
N ALA A 14 -22.97 -4.64 29.63
CA ALA A 14 -22.40 -3.91 30.76
C ALA A 14 -21.99 -4.85 31.90
N GLN A 15 -22.80 -5.88 32.19
CA GLN A 15 -22.49 -6.90 33.19
C GLN A 15 -21.29 -7.77 32.80
N ARG A 16 -21.18 -8.16 31.52
CA ARG A 16 -19.97 -8.85 31.00
C ARG A 16 -18.71 -7.99 31.18
N VAL A 17 -18.81 -6.70 30.88
CA VAL A 17 -17.71 -5.75 31.10
C VAL A 17 -17.40 -5.55 32.58
N TYR A 18 -18.40 -5.50 33.46
CA TYR A 18 -18.20 -5.46 34.90
C TYR A 18 -17.43 -6.68 35.40
N LYS A 19 -17.85 -7.89 35.01
CA LYS A 19 -17.16 -9.15 35.36
C LYS A 19 -15.70 -9.16 34.90
N LYS A 20 -15.40 -8.58 33.73
CA LYS A 20 -14.08 -8.61 33.11
C LYS A 20 -13.12 -7.51 33.57
N TYR A 21 -13.63 -6.31 33.82
CA TYR A 21 -12.82 -5.10 34.02
C TYR A 21 -13.07 -4.40 35.36
N ASP A 22 -13.97 -4.93 36.20
CA ASP A 22 -14.33 -4.37 37.51
C ASP A 22 -14.77 -2.90 37.46
N ILE A 23 -15.55 -2.55 36.42
CA ILE A 23 -16.18 -1.24 36.25
C ILE A 23 -17.68 -1.42 36.39
N LEU A 24 -18.31 -0.76 37.36
CA LEU A 24 -19.74 -0.93 37.70
C LEU A 24 -20.63 -0.89 36.44
N ALA A 25 -21.45 -1.91 36.25
CA ALA A 25 -22.40 -1.99 35.16
C ALA A 25 -23.42 -0.84 35.25
N SER A 26 -23.83 -0.48 36.47
CA SER A 26 -24.71 0.64 36.75
C SER A 26 -24.16 1.97 36.23
N LEU A 27 -22.84 2.17 36.30
CA LEU A 27 -22.16 3.36 35.79
C LEU A 27 -22.16 3.38 34.27
N ILE A 28 -21.76 2.27 33.62
CA ILE A 28 -21.73 2.15 32.16
C ILE A 28 -23.12 2.35 31.56
N ILE A 29 -24.16 1.74 32.14
CA ILE A 29 -25.54 1.88 31.69
C ILE A 29 -26.00 3.33 31.84
N ALA A 30 -25.71 3.99 32.97
CA ALA A 30 -26.08 5.38 33.19
C ALA A 30 -25.41 6.33 32.20
N GLN A 31 -24.11 6.14 31.92
CA GLN A 31 -23.39 6.89 30.90
C GLN A 31 -23.96 6.62 29.51
N ALA A 32 -24.23 5.36 29.17
CA ALA A 32 -24.82 5.03 27.87
C ALA A 32 -26.18 5.73 27.69
N CYS A 33 -27.04 5.74 28.72
CA CYS A 33 -28.32 6.43 28.66
C CYS A 33 -28.15 7.94 28.46
N LEU A 34 -27.23 8.56 29.20
CA LEU A 34 -26.99 10.01 29.16
C LEU A 34 -26.33 10.47 27.85
N GLU A 35 -25.25 9.81 27.45
CA GLU A 35 -24.39 10.21 26.31
C GLU A 35 -25.06 9.94 24.96
N SER A 36 -25.82 8.85 24.85
CA SER A 36 -26.46 8.46 23.58
C SER A 36 -27.91 8.92 23.45
N GLY A 37 -28.45 9.59 24.47
CA GLY A 37 -29.88 9.88 24.56
C GLY A 37 -30.70 8.59 24.47
N TRP A 38 -30.44 7.61 25.35
CA TRP A 38 -31.14 6.32 25.36
C TRP A 38 -31.01 5.51 24.06
N GLY A 39 -29.84 5.57 23.43
CA GLY A 39 -29.52 4.91 22.16
C GLY A 39 -30.13 5.58 20.94
N THR A 40 -30.81 6.72 21.12
CA THR A 40 -31.57 7.37 20.03
C THR A 40 -30.78 8.44 19.28
N SER A 41 -29.61 8.86 19.77
CA SER A 41 -28.77 9.82 19.06
C SER A 41 -28.39 9.30 17.68
N GLU A 42 -28.23 10.21 16.72
CA GLU A 42 -27.85 9.87 15.35
C GLU A 42 -26.53 9.08 15.32
N LEU A 43 -25.59 9.45 16.20
CA LEU A 43 -24.32 8.73 16.34
C LEU A 43 -24.51 7.30 16.84
N ALA A 44 -25.35 7.12 17.86
CA ALA A 44 -25.63 5.81 18.44
C ALA A 44 -26.35 4.90 17.43
N GLN A 45 -27.28 5.42 16.65
CA GLN A 45 -28.00 4.65 15.63
C GLN A 45 -27.13 4.30 14.41
N LYS A 46 -26.36 5.27 13.88
CA LYS A 46 -25.55 5.07 12.66
C LYS A 46 -24.24 4.33 12.90
N ALA A 47 -23.69 4.46 14.11
CA ALA A 47 -22.34 4.00 14.42
C ALA A 47 -22.25 3.07 15.62
N LYS A 48 -23.38 2.74 16.28
CA LYS A 48 -23.39 1.96 17.54
C LYS A 48 -22.48 2.55 18.62
N ASN A 49 -22.23 3.86 18.57
CA ASN A 49 -21.30 4.56 19.46
C ASN A 49 -22.08 5.29 20.55
N LEU A 50 -22.07 4.71 21.75
CA LEU A 50 -22.84 5.19 22.89
C LEU A 50 -22.23 6.41 23.56
N PHE A 51 -20.91 6.53 23.54
CA PHE A 51 -20.16 7.43 24.43
C PHE A 51 -19.49 8.58 23.68
N GLY A 52 -19.86 8.80 22.40
CA GLY A 52 -19.29 9.89 21.62
C GLY A 52 -17.80 9.75 21.34
N ILE A 53 -17.26 8.53 21.42
CA ILE A 53 -15.81 8.30 21.28
C ILE A 53 -15.40 8.67 19.86
N LYS A 54 -14.56 9.71 19.74
CA LYS A 54 -14.00 10.17 18.48
C LYS A 54 -12.93 9.21 17.97
N GLY A 55 -12.71 9.22 16.66
CA GLY A 55 -11.71 8.38 15.99
C GLY A 55 -12.33 7.22 15.20
N THR A 56 -11.59 6.12 15.09
CA THR A 56 -11.99 4.91 14.34
C THR A 56 -11.95 3.68 15.26
N TYR A 57 -12.79 2.69 14.99
CA TYR A 57 -12.76 1.38 15.65
C TYR A 57 -12.56 0.30 14.59
N ASN A 58 -11.41 -0.40 14.62
CA ASN A 58 -11.00 -1.33 13.56
C ASN A 58 -11.13 -0.70 12.15
N GLY A 59 -10.72 0.56 12.01
CA GLY A 59 -10.82 1.34 10.78
C GLY A 59 -12.23 1.87 10.44
N GLN A 60 -13.28 1.49 11.18
CA GLN A 60 -14.66 1.93 10.95
C GLN A 60 -14.97 3.23 11.70
N TYR A 61 -15.60 4.18 11.01
CA TYR A 61 -16.09 5.43 11.61
C TYR A 61 -17.32 5.98 10.86
N VAL A 62 -17.97 6.97 11.45
CA VAL A 62 -18.90 7.86 10.76
C VAL A 62 -18.39 9.30 10.86
N LEU A 63 -18.57 10.10 9.81
CA LEU A 63 -18.35 11.54 9.87
C LEU A 63 -19.61 12.22 10.37
N MET A 64 -19.48 12.97 11.46
CA MET A 64 -20.58 13.77 11.98
C MET A 64 -20.10 15.18 12.29
N TRP A 65 -20.99 16.13 12.10
CA TRP A 65 -20.74 17.52 12.49
C TRP A 65 -20.68 17.61 14.01
N THR A 66 -19.61 18.17 14.53
CA THR A 66 -19.39 18.49 15.94
C THR A 66 -19.06 19.98 16.06
N THR A 67 -19.31 20.53 17.24
CA THR A 67 -18.92 21.89 17.58
C THR A 67 -17.68 21.80 18.45
N GLU A 68 -16.54 22.24 17.92
CA GLU A 68 -15.30 22.36 18.69
C GLU A 68 -15.16 23.79 19.20
N TYR A 69 -14.56 23.94 20.38
CA TYR A 69 -14.28 25.23 20.96
C TYR A 69 -12.77 25.47 20.95
N ASP A 70 -12.33 26.61 20.44
CA ASP A 70 -10.93 27.01 20.55
C ASP A 70 -10.57 27.37 22.01
N LYS A 71 -9.27 27.62 22.27
CA LYS A 71 -8.78 28.00 23.61
C LYS A 71 -9.38 29.32 24.14
N SER A 72 -10.01 30.10 23.28
CA SER A 72 -10.69 31.36 23.60
C SER A 72 -12.20 31.20 23.79
N GLY A 73 -12.73 29.98 23.63
CA GLY A 73 -14.15 29.67 23.77
C GLY A 73 -15.00 29.93 22.53
N ASN A 74 -14.40 30.17 21.36
CA ASN A 74 -15.16 30.35 20.12
C ASN A 74 -15.57 29.00 19.54
N ALA A 75 -16.86 28.85 19.24
CA ALA A 75 -17.44 27.65 18.66
C ALA A 75 -17.21 27.59 17.14
N THR A 76 -16.64 26.49 16.64
CA THR A 76 -16.51 26.20 15.21
C THR A 76 -17.12 24.84 14.91
N ARG A 77 -17.97 24.78 13.89
CA ARG A 77 -18.59 23.53 13.46
C ARG A 77 -17.67 22.82 12.46
N VAL A 78 -17.20 21.63 12.81
CA VAL A 78 -16.29 20.83 11.97
C VAL A 78 -16.85 19.41 11.84
N GLN A 79 -16.46 18.70 10.79
CA GLN A 79 -16.74 17.26 10.72
C GLN A 79 -15.65 16.52 11.49
N ALA A 80 -16.06 15.75 12.50
CA ALA A 80 -15.18 14.84 13.23
C ALA A 80 -15.55 13.39 12.92
N LYS A 81 -14.54 12.52 13.02
CA LYS A 81 -14.73 11.07 12.97
C LYS A 81 -15.19 10.61 14.34
N PHE A 82 -16.27 9.86 14.37
CA PHE A 82 -16.70 9.13 15.54
C PHE A 82 -16.59 7.63 15.25
N ARG A 83 -16.06 6.87 16.22
CA ARG A 83 -15.85 5.42 16.09
C ARG A 83 -17.15 4.75 15.67
N LYS A 84 -17.08 3.78 14.76
CA LYS A 84 -18.23 2.95 14.37
C LYS A 84 -17.99 1.53 14.84
N TYR A 85 -18.85 1.07 15.72
CA TYR A 85 -18.77 -0.24 16.33
C TYR A 85 -19.65 -1.26 15.60
N PRO A 86 -19.27 -2.56 15.60
CA PRO A 86 -20.12 -3.64 15.12
C PRO A 86 -21.43 -3.78 15.93
N SER A 87 -21.37 -3.59 17.25
CA SER A 87 -22.51 -3.66 18.16
C SER A 87 -22.34 -2.73 19.37
N TRP A 88 -23.34 -2.68 20.25
CA TRP A 88 -23.26 -1.94 21.50
C TRP A 88 -22.19 -2.49 22.45
N TYR A 89 -21.95 -3.82 22.42
CA TYR A 89 -20.94 -4.47 23.24
C TYR A 89 -19.54 -3.92 22.98
N GLU A 90 -19.13 -3.72 21.72
CA GLU A 90 -17.81 -3.17 21.42
C GLU A 90 -17.70 -1.71 21.88
N SER A 91 -18.77 -0.91 21.79
CA SER A 91 -18.77 0.45 22.33
C SER A 91 -18.59 0.47 23.85
N ILE A 92 -19.25 -0.45 24.56
CA ILE A 92 -19.17 -0.61 26.02
C ILE A 92 -17.78 -1.11 26.44
N GLN A 93 -17.23 -2.07 25.71
CA GLN A 93 -15.88 -2.57 25.95
C GLN A 93 -14.82 -1.48 25.70
N ASP A 94 -15.00 -0.62 24.70
CA ASP A 94 -14.04 0.44 24.38
C ASP A 94 -14.01 1.53 25.45
N LEU A 95 -15.18 1.89 26.03
CA LEU A 95 -15.23 2.74 27.22
C LEU A 95 -14.49 2.10 28.41
N ALA A 96 -14.69 0.80 28.63
CA ALA A 96 -14.00 0.10 29.72
C ALA A 96 -12.48 0.10 29.55
N LYS A 97 -12.00 -0.09 28.32
CA LYS A 97 -10.57 0.00 27.99
C LYS A 97 -10.02 1.41 28.26
N LEU A 98 -10.79 2.47 28.01
CA LEU A 98 -10.39 3.84 28.38
C LEU A 98 -10.19 3.95 29.90
N TYR A 99 -11.05 3.35 30.72
CA TYR A 99 -10.90 3.41 32.17
C TYR A 99 -9.73 2.59 32.70
N ILE A 100 -9.50 1.41 32.10
CA ILE A 100 -8.39 0.52 32.48
C ILE A 100 -7.04 1.09 32.07
N ASN A 101 -6.95 1.66 30.87
CA ASN A 101 -5.68 2.10 30.30
C ASN A 101 -5.40 3.59 30.56
N GLY A 102 -6.36 4.33 31.10
CA GLY A 102 -6.24 5.78 31.25
C GLY A 102 -6.22 6.51 29.91
N THR A 103 -5.65 7.71 29.90
CA THR A 103 -5.43 8.50 28.68
C THR A 103 -4.01 8.30 28.16
N SER A 104 -3.75 8.69 26.92
CA SER A 104 -2.39 8.61 26.32
C SER A 104 -1.31 9.35 27.11
N TRP A 105 -1.69 10.36 27.90
CA TRP A 105 -0.79 11.17 28.72
C TRP A 105 -0.77 10.79 30.20
N ASP A 106 -1.76 10.02 30.67
CA ASP A 106 -1.81 9.51 32.04
C ASP A 106 -2.49 8.13 32.06
N PRO A 107 -1.70 7.04 32.09
CA PRO A 107 -2.23 5.69 32.16
C PRO A 107 -3.05 5.40 33.43
N ASN A 108 -2.95 6.24 34.46
CA ASN A 108 -3.69 6.10 35.71
C ASN A 108 -4.87 7.08 35.81
N HIS A 109 -5.18 7.82 34.76
CA HIS A 109 -6.12 8.95 34.78
C HIS A 109 -7.50 8.59 35.34
N TYR A 110 -8.00 7.40 35.00
CA TYR A 110 -9.30 6.88 35.44
C TYR A 110 -9.21 5.74 36.47
N LYS A 111 -8.03 5.50 37.04
CA LYS A 111 -7.79 4.35 37.93
C LYS A 111 -8.70 4.32 39.16
N ALA A 112 -9.13 5.48 39.66
CA ALA A 112 -10.06 5.58 40.78
C ALA A 112 -11.50 5.10 40.45
N VAL A 113 -11.83 4.89 39.18
CA VAL A 113 -13.11 4.35 38.72
C VAL A 113 -13.07 2.83 38.69
N VAL A 114 -11.90 2.24 38.41
CA VAL A 114 -11.70 0.79 38.31
C VAL A 114 -11.66 0.17 39.71
N GLY A 115 -12.53 -0.79 39.97
CA GLY A 115 -12.63 -1.50 41.26
C GLY A 115 -13.44 -0.78 42.35
N GLU A 116 -13.95 0.43 42.09
CA GLU A 116 -14.86 1.12 43.02
C GLU A 116 -16.22 0.40 43.05
N LYS A 117 -16.76 0.22 44.26
CA LYS A 117 -18.02 -0.50 44.50
C LYS A 117 -19.19 0.42 44.82
N ASP A 118 -18.91 1.69 45.10
CA ASP A 118 -19.88 2.74 45.35
C ASP A 118 -20.04 3.63 44.11
N TYR A 119 -21.20 3.57 43.46
CA TYR A 119 -21.46 4.34 42.25
C TYR A 119 -21.39 5.86 42.47
N GLN A 120 -21.67 6.35 43.69
CA GLN A 120 -21.55 7.79 43.99
C GLN A 120 -20.08 8.22 44.01
N LYS A 121 -19.20 7.36 44.51
CA LYS A 121 -17.74 7.59 44.46
C LYS A 121 -17.20 7.43 43.05
N ALA A 122 -17.66 6.44 42.29
CA ALA A 122 -17.21 6.21 40.92
C ALA A 122 -17.58 7.39 39.99
N THR A 123 -18.80 7.93 40.10
CA THR A 123 -19.22 9.11 39.33
C THR A 123 -18.47 10.37 39.75
N ALA A 124 -18.19 10.55 41.04
CA ALA A 124 -17.35 11.64 41.53
C ALA A 124 -15.90 11.52 41.03
N ALA A 125 -15.35 10.30 40.97
CA ALA A 125 -14.03 10.02 40.44
C ALA A 125 -13.93 10.37 38.94
N LEU A 126 -14.96 10.07 38.13
CA LEU A 126 -14.99 10.46 36.71
C LEU A 126 -14.94 11.99 36.52
N VAL A 127 -15.73 12.74 37.30
CA VAL A 127 -15.71 14.21 37.21
C VAL A 127 -14.37 14.75 37.69
N LYS A 128 -13.81 14.20 38.78
CA LYS A 128 -12.48 14.58 39.27
C LYS A 128 -11.38 14.31 38.25
N ALA A 129 -11.51 13.22 37.48
CA ALA A 129 -10.63 12.91 36.36
C ALA A 129 -10.87 13.80 35.14
N GLY A 130 -11.91 14.65 35.10
CA GLY A 130 -12.16 15.54 33.98
C GLY A 130 -12.83 14.88 32.77
N TYR A 131 -13.52 13.75 32.98
CA TYR A 131 -14.27 13.06 31.91
C TYR A 131 -15.31 13.98 31.25
N ALA A 132 -15.96 14.85 32.03
CA ALA A 132 -16.94 15.81 31.55
C ALA A 132 -16.68 17.19 32.15
N THR A 133 -16.88 18.23 31.33
CA THR A 133 -16.77 19.65 31.76
C THR A 133 -18.03 20.16 32.45
N ASP A 134 -19.13 19.39 32.45
CA ASP A 134 -20.37 19.72 33.13
C ASP A 134 -20.24 19.51 34.66
N PRO A 135 -20.36 20.57 35.49
CA PRO A 135 -20.26 20.44 36.94
C PRO A 135 -21.36 19.57 37.57
N ASN A 136 -22.47 19.32 36.87
CA ASN A 136 -23.58 18.49 37.35
C ASN A 136 -23.53 17.04 36.81
N TYR A 137 -22.47 16.65 36.10
CA TYR A 137 -22.39 15.34 35.44
C TYR A 137 -22.58 14.16 36.41
N ALA A 138 -21.86 14.16 37.55
CA ALA A 138 -22.00 13.12 38.57
C ALA A 138 -23.43 13.06 39.14
N THR A 139 -24.07 14.21 39.38
CA THR A 139 -25.46 14.28 39.87
C THR A 139 -26.44 13.70 38.86
N LYS A 140 -26.24 13.94 37.56
CA LYS A 140 -27.07 13.37 36.48
C LYS A 140 -26.94 11.84 36.44
N LEU A 141 -25.72 11.32 36.49
CA LEU A 141 -25.48 9.87 36.52
C LEU A 141 -26.08 9.23 37.77
N ASN A 142 -25.85 9.81 38.96
CA ASN A 142 -26.42 9.32 40.22
C ASN A 142 -27.95 9.30 40.19
N SER A 143 -28.58 10.30 39.58
CA SER A 143 -30.03 10.37 39.42
C SER A 143 -30.57 9.26 38.51
N LEU A 144 -29.87 8.96 37.40
CA LEU A 144 -30.22 7.84 36.51
C LEU A 144 -30.07 6.48 37.21
N ILE A 145 -28.96 6.27 37.92
CA ILE A 145 -28.69 5.03 38.66
C ILE A 145 -29.76 4.79 39.72
N PHE A 146 -30.13 5.82 40.49
CA PHE A 146 -31.17 5.73 41.50
C PHE A 146 -32.56 5.50 40.90
N THR A 147 -32.94 6.31 39.90
CA THR A 147 -34.30 6.28 39.31
C THR A 147 -34.61 4.94 38.66
N TYR A 148 -33.64 4.36 37.93
CA TYR A 148 -33.82 3.10 37.21
C TYR A 148 -33.29 1.89 37.99
N LYS A 149 -32.88 2.08 39.25
CA LYS A 149 -32.35 1.04 40.14
C LYS A 149 -31.22 0.23 39.49
N LEU A 150 -30.27 0.91 38.85
CA LEU A 150 -29.25 0.26 38.01
C LEU A 150 -28.23 -0.55 38.80
N THR A 151 -28.11 -0.35 40.12
CA THR A 151 -27.21 -1.13 40.99
C THR A 151 -27.55 -2.61 41.05
N GLN A 152 -28.77 -3.01 40.63
CA GLN A 152 -29.13 -4.42 40.49
C GLN A 152 -28.24 -5.16 39.46
N TYR A 153 -27.65 -4.43 38.50
CA TYR A 153 -26.75 -4.98 37.49
C TYR A 153 -25.29 -5.09 37.97
N ASP A 154 -24.94 -4.56 39.16
CA ASP A 154 -23.59 -4.66 39.72
C ASP A 154 -23.36 -5.99 40.49
N SER A 155 -24.10 -7.03 40.14
CA SER A 155 -23.94 -8.39 40.69
C SER A 155 -23.59 -9.39 39.58
N VAL A 156 -22.70 -10.35 39.90
CA VAL A 156 -22.09 -11.30 38.95
C VAL A 156 -22.76 -12.70 38.96
N ASP A 157 -23.85 -12.88 39.70
CA ASP A 157 -24.42 -14.20 39.95
C ASP A 157 -25.34 -14.73 38.83
N GLU A 158 -25.70 -13.93 37.82
CA GLU A 158 -26.65 -14.32 36.74
C GLU A 158 -26.23 -13.89 35.32
N ILE A 159 -25.07 -14.33 34.80
CA ILE A 159 -24.67 -14.08 33.38
C ILE A 159 -24.25 -15.42 32.71
N PRO A 160 -24.86 -15.84 31.59
CA PRO A 160 -24.45 -17.03 30.84
C PRO A 160 -23.05 -16.87 30.22
N ASP A 161 -22.25 -17.94 30.24
CA ASP A 161 -20.93 -17.98 29.58
C ASP A 161 -21.05 -17.96 28.03
N GLU A 162 -20.01 -17.43 27.36
CA GLU A 162 -19.93 -17.21 25.90
C GLU A 162 -20.08 -18.51 25.07
N PRO A 163 -20.63 -18.44 23.82
CA PRO A 163 -20.65 -19.58 22.92
C PRO A 163 -19.24 -19.93 22.42
N GLU A 164 -18.91 -21.23 22.41
CA GLU A 164 -17.63 -21.78 22.00
C GLU A 164 -17.26 -21.44 20.54
N GLU A 165 -16.06 -20.89 20.33
CA GLU A 165 -15.44 -20.75 19.00
C GLU A 165 -14.90 -22.10 18.50
N PRO A 166 -15.02 -22.41 17.19
CA PRO A 166 -14.57 -23.69 16.65
C PRO A 166 -13.04 -23.84 16.68
N GLU A 167 -12.59 -24.91 17.33
CA GLU A 167 -11.20 -25.35 17.37
C GLU A 167 -10.70 -25.75 15.96
N THR A 168 -9.94 -24.86 15.31
CA THR A 168 -8.67 -25.18 14.61
C THR A 168 -8.09 -23.92 13.96
N PRO A 169 -7.02 -23.31 14.53
CA PRO A 169 -6.31 -22.25 13.85
C PRO A 169 -5.35 -22.85 12.79
N ILE A 170 -5.55 -22.44 11.53
CA ILE A 170 -4.49 -22.48 10.51
C ILE A 170 -3.39 -21.53 11.00
N PRO A 171 -2.12 -21.95 11.08
CA PRO A 171 -1.06 -21.08 11.59
C PRO A 171 -0.83 -19.91 10.64
N THR A 172 -1.17 -18.72 11.11
CA THR A 172 -0.73 -17.45 10.52
C THR A 172 0.79 -17.36 10.70
N PRO A 173 1.59 -17.15 9.64
CA PRO A 173 3.02 -16.94 9.82
C PRO A 173 3.26 -15.64 10.59
N GLU A 174 3.80 -15.74 11.80
CA GLU A 174 4.35 -14.62 12.55
C GLU A 174 5.50 -14.01 11.72
N VAL A 175 5.26 -12.82 11.17
CA VAL A 175 6.35 -11.94 10.75
C VAL A 175 6.88 -11.28 12.02
N PRO A 176 8.14 -11.48 12.42
CA PRO A 176 8.71 -10.68 13.50
C PRO A 176 8.93 -9.27 12.96
N SER A 177 7.98 -8.36 13.21
CA SER A 177 8.27 -6.93 13.23
C SER A 177 9.07 -6.67 14.50
N LYS A 178 10.39 -6.82 14.43
CA LYS A 178 11.23 -5.94 15.25
C LYS A 178 11.04 -4.55 14.66
N GLU A 179 10.21 -3.77 15.33
CA GLU A 179 10.12 -2.33 15.18
C GLU A 179 11.54 -1.74 15.15
N TYR A 180 11.79 -0.90 14.15
CA TYR A 180 12.89 0.04 14.18
C TYR A 180 12.52 1.13 15.19
N ASP A 181 13.37 1.39 16.19
CA ASP A 181 13.06 2.24 17.33
C ASP A 181 13.19 3.75 17.06
N GLY A 182 13.28 4.17 15.79
CA GLY A 182 13.10 5.56 15.38
C GLY A 182 14.00 6.59 16.06
N LYS A 183 15.12 6.19 16.69
CA LYS A 183 15.94 7.06 17.55
C LYS A 183 16.67 8.20 16.83
N ASP A 184 16.58 8.29 15.51
CA ASP A 184 17.31 9.27 14.72
C ASP A 184 16.49 10.52 14.34
N VAL A 185 15.21 10.62 14.75
CA VAL A 185 14.42 11.85 14.57
C VAL A 185 13.63 12.17 15.85
N PRO A 186 13.95 13.25 16.57
CA PRO A 186 13.09 13.69 17.66
C PRO A 186 11.76 14.18 17.09
N LEU A 187 10.68 13.43 17.34
CA LEU A 187 9.31 13.83 17.03
C LEU A 187 8.98 15.19 17.67
N ASN A 188 8.20 16.01 16.98
CA ASN A 188 7.51 17.13 17.60
C ASN A 188 6.52 16.59 18.64
N GLN A 189 6.82 16.81 19.92
CA GLN A 189 6.09 16.26 21.08
C GLN A 189 4.68 16.86 21.27
N ASN A 190 4.20 17.68 20.34
CA ASN A 190 2.92 18.39 20.43
C ASN A 190 1.81 17.84 19.50
N LEU A 191 2.00 16.68 18.86
CA LEU A 191 0.98 16.07 18.01
C LEU A 191 0.14 15.02 18.78
N PRO A 192 -1.20 15.00 18.63
CA PRO A 192 -2.05 13.99 19.27
C PRO A 192 -1.76 12.58 18.73
N SER A 193 -1.60 11.61 19.63
CA SER A 193 -1.12 10.24 19.33
C SER A 193 -2.19 9.23 18.90
N ASP A 194 -3.41 9.66 18.56
CA ASP A 194 -4.53 8.74 18.33
C ASP A 194 -5.11 8.89 16.91
N VAL A 195 -4.87 7.85 16.09
CA VAL A 195 -5.34 7.54 14.71
C VAL A 195 -4.31 7.79 13.59
N ASP A 196 -3.65 6.72 13.13
CA ASP A 196 -2.84 6.66 11.89
C ASP A 196 -3.76 6.82 10.65
N PHE A 197 -3.97 8.05 10.20
CA PHE A 197 -4.22 8.27 8.77
C PHE A 197 -2.89 8.23 8.04
N PRO A 198 -2.85 7.77 6.78
CA PRO A 198 -1.63 7.90 6.03
C PRO A 198 -1.26 9.37 5.89
N GLN A 199 -0.11 9.76 6.42
CA GLN A 199 0.35 11.14 6.43
C GLN A 199 1.50 11.34 5.45
N LEU A 200 1.65 12.58 5.02
CA LEU A 200 2.83 13.04 4.29
C LEU A 200 3.48 14.15 5.13
N HIS A 201 4.75 13.98 5.44
CA HIS A 201 5.54 14.99 6.14
C HIS A 201 6.74 15.40 5.30
N VAL A 202 7.17 16.65 5.44
CA VAL A 202 8.47 17.13 4.95
C VAL A 202 9.39 17.40 6.13
N LEU A 203 10.61 16.87 6.04
CA LEU A 203 11.71 17.18 6.93
C LEU A 203 12.66 18.13 6.21
N ALA A 204 12.87 19.30 6.81
CA ALA A 204 13.85 20.28 6.35
C ALA A 204 15.28 19.70 6.41
N GLY A 205 16.15 20.10 5.48
CA GLY A 205 17.55 19.65 5.44
C GLY A 205 18.39 19.95 6.70
N ASP A 206 17.90 20.80 7.61
CA ASP A 206 18.51 21.03 8.92
C ASP A 206 18.22 19.94 9.96
N GLY A 207 17.34 18.99 9.63
CA GLY A 207 16.96 17.85 10.47
C GLY A 207 16.07 18.20 11.67
N LYS A 208 15.60 19.45 11.80
CA LYS A 208 14.91 19.93 13.01
C LYS A 208 13.43 20.19 12.81
N ASN A 209 13.01 20.49 11.59
CA ASN A 209 11.63 20.86 11.29
C ASN A 209 10.94 19.76 10.48
N VAL A 210 10.06 19.01 11.13
CA VAL A 210 9.11 18.09 10.48
C VAL A 210 7.76 18.80 10.41
N VAL A 211 7.22 18.94 9.21
CA VAL A 211 5.93 19.61 8.97
C VAL A 211 5.03 18.68 8.16
N GLU A 212 3.79 18.50 8.61
CA GLU A 212 2.77 17.73 7.88
C GLU A 212 2.30 18.52 6.65
N ILE A 213 2.22 17.84 5.51
CA ILE A 213 1.68 18.38 4.26
C ILE A 213 0.26 17.90 4.13
N THR A 214 -0.69 18.83 4.17
CA THR A 214 -2.12 18.55 4.01
C THR A 214 -2.66 19.14 2.72
N GLY A 215 -3.83 18.66 2.28
CA GLY A 215 -4.53 19.21 1.12
C GLY A 215 -3.89 18.89 -0.24
N VAL A 216 -2.99 17.91 -0.30
CA VAL A 216 -2.38 17.42 -1.55
C VAL A 216 -2.96 16.08 -1.96
N SER A 217 -3.01 15.84 -3.27
CA SER A 217 -3.23 14.52 -3.84
C SER A 217 -1.92 14.09 -4.51
N LEU A 218 -1.47 12.87 -4.22
CA LEU A 218 -0.24 12.33 -4.79
C LEU A 218 -0.51 11.01 -5.50
N ASP A 219 0.21 10.79 -6.60
CA ASP A 219 0.11 9.55 -7.38
C ASP A 219 1.38 8.73 -7.19
N LEU A 220 1.35 7.80 -6.22
CA LEU A 220 2.45 6.90 -5.91
C LEU A 220 2.44 5.73 -6.88
N THR A 221 3.50 5.62 -7.67
CA THR A 221 3.79 4.47 -8.52
C THR A 221 4.62 3.46 -7.72
N ASP A 222 4.13 2.23 -7.66
CA ASP A 222 4.79 1.12 -6.99
C ASP A 222 4.79 -0.13 -7.88
N ASP A 223 5.98 -0.67 -8.18
CA ASP A 223 6.18 -1.80 -9.07
C ASP A 223 6.87 -2.99 -8.38
N THR A 224 7.15 -4.06 -9.13
CA THR A 224 7.80 -5.28 -8.62
C THR A 224 9.34 -5.19 -8.58
N THR A 225 9.93 -4.05 -8.91
CA THR A 225 11.39 -3.82 -8.85
C THR A 225 11.83 -3.20 -7.53
N GLY A 226 10.87 -2.79 -6.68
CA GLY A 226 11.12 -2.08 -5.44
C GLY A 226 11.34 -0.58 -5.63
N LYS A 227 11.39 -0.09 -6.89
CA LYS A 227 11.47 1.34 -7.19
C LYS A 227 10.09 1.95 -6.99
N LYS A 228 10.03 3.00 -6.16
CA LYS A 228 8.81 3.75 -5.86
C LYS A 228 9.06 5.24 -6.06
N SER A 229 8.08 5.93 -6.62
CA SER A 229 8.12 7.38 -6.77
C SER A 229 6.71 7.95 -6.85
N PHE A 230 6.56 9.21 -6.44
CA PHE A 230 5.30 9.91 -6.54
C PHE A 230 5.51 11.35 -6.97
N THR A 231 4.44 11.94 -7.50
CA THR A 231 4.37 13.38 -7.79
C THR A 231 3.11 13.95 -7.17
N PHE A 232 3.19 15.19 -6.69
CA PHE A 232 2.04 15.96 -6.26
C PHE A 232 2.22 17.44 -6.57
N THR A 233 1.10 18.16 -6.56
CA THR A 233 1.07 19.59 -6.78
C THR A 233 0.50 20.29 -5.56
N ILE A 234 1.12 21.40 -5.17
CA ILE A 234 0.66 22.25 -4.06
C ILE A 234 0.65 23.72 -4.50
N THR A 235 -0.38 24.45 -4.11
CA THR A 235 -0.49 25.89 -4.32
C THR A 235 -0.19 26.63 -3.03
N LYS A 236 0.64 27.68 -3.09
CA LYS A 236 0.99 28.50 -1.93
C LYS A 236 -0.23 29.29 -1.46
N THR A 237 -0.54 29.16 -0.18
CA THR A 237 -1.53 29.95 0.56
C THR A 237 -0.83 30.61 1.76
N GLN A 238 -1.56 31.44 2.51
CA GLN A 238 -1.03 31.99 3.76
C GLN A 238 -0.89 30.92 4.85
N GLU A 239 -1.74 29.88 4.80
CA GLU A 239 -1.80 28.82 5.81
C GLU A 239 -0.74 27.74 5.60
N ASN A 240 -0.31 27.48 4.34
CA ASN A 240 0.65 26.43 4.02
C ASN A 240 2.04 26.95 3.59
N ALA A 241 2.36 28.21 3.92
CA ALA A 241 3.55 28.87 3.39
C ALA A 241 4.85 28.15 3.81
N ILE A 242 4.88 27.57 5.02
CA ILE A 242 6.04 26.86 5.56
C ILE A 242 6.24 25.55 4.80
N GLU A 243 5.20 24.73 4.70
CA GLU A 243 5.13 23.49 3.93
C GLU A 243 5.60 23.73 2.51
N PHE A 244 5.02 24.75 1.86
CA PHE A 244 5.36 25.12 0.49
C PHE A 244 6.84 25.47 0.35
N ASP A 245 7.39 26.27 1.27
CA ASP A 245 8.78 26.73 1.20
C ASP A 245 9.79 25.62 1.55
N LEU A 246 9.40 24.63 2.38
CA LEU A 246 10.21 23.44 2.69
C LEU A 246 10.28 22.41 1.56
N LEU A 247 9.42 22.49 0.55
CA LEU A 247 9.46 21.61 -0.62
C LEU A 247 10.55 22.05 -1.60
N VAL A 248 11.78 21.67 -1.30
CA VAL A 248 12.99 21.90 -2.11
C VAL A 248 13.70 20.57 -2.37
N ILE A 249 14.56 20.55 -3.39
CA ILE A 249 15.33 19.36 -3.77
C ILE A 249 16.17 18.87 -2.57
N ASP A 250 16.34 17.55 -2.47
CA ASP A 250 17.07 16.82 -1.43
C ASP A 250 16.46 16.86 -0.01
N ASN A 251 15.39 17.62 0.21
CA ASN A 251 14.61 17.48 1.43
C ASN A 251 13.88 16.12 1.44
N ILE A 252 13.63 15.63 2.65
CA ILE A 252 13.09 14.30 2.87
C ILE A 252 11.58 14.40 3.04
N LEU A 253 10.86 13.49 2.40
CA LEU A 253 9.45 13.25 2.66
C LEU A 253 9.28 11.91 3.41
N PHE A 254 8.41 11.91 4.41
CA PHE A 254 7.92 10.68 5.04
C PHE A 254 6.47 10.46 4.63
N LEU A 255 6.20 9.30 4.05
CA LEU A 255 4.89 8.94 3.53
C LEU A 255 4.44 7.63 4.14
N ASP A 256 3.25 7.61 4.71
CA ASP A 256 2.58 6.36 5.03
C ASP A 256 1.97 5.77 3.75
N GLU A 257 2.44 4.61 3.35
CA GLU A 257 1.91 3.86 2.22
C GLU A 257 0.83 2.86 2.66
N ARG A 258 0.20 2.17 1.71
CA ARG A 258 -0.81 1.14 2.05
C ARG A 258 -0.24 -0.03 2.85
N LYS A 259 1.03 -0.39 2.61
CA LYS A 259 1.67 -1.58 3.20
C LYS A 259 2.69 -1.26 4.28
N PHE A 260 3.42 -0.15 4.13
CA PHE A 260 4.46 0.26 5.06
C PHE A 260 4.24 1.72 5.44
N ASN A 261 4.26 2.00 6.74
CA ASN A 261 4.16 3.35 7.25
C ASN A 261 5.54 4.03 7.22
N HIS A 262 5.56 5.36 7.21
CA HIS A 262 6.75 6.21 7.35
C HIS A 262 7.87 5.86 6.37
N GLN A 263 7.51 5.59 5.13
CA GLN A 263 8.47 5.34 4.05
C GLN A 263 9.16 6.65 3.67
N LYS A 264 10.48 6.58 3.52
CA LYS A 264 11.34 7.74 3.30
C LYS A 264 11.57 7.95 1.82
N TYR A 265 11.38 9.18 1.39
CA TYR A 265 11.59 9.64 0.02
C TYR A 265 12.46 10.88 0.00
N TYR A 266 13.25 11.05 -1.05
CA TYR A 266 13.93 12.31 -1.34
C TYR A 266 13.18 13.06 -2.43
N ILE A 267 13.05 14.37 -2.26
CA ILE A 267 12.56 15.25 -3.33
C ILE A 267 13.63 15.32 -4.42
N THR A 268 13.33 14.73 -5.57
CA THR A 268 14.26 14.66 -6.71
C THR A 268 14.02 15.75 -7.73
N ASN A 269 12.83 16.35 -7.75
CA ASN A 269 12.49 17.45 -8.66
C ASN A 269 11.46 18.39 -8.05
N VAL A 270 11.61 19.69 -8.32
CA VAL A 270 10.65 20.74 -7.95
C VAL A 270 10.49 21.70 -9.12
N GLU A 271 9.28 21.79 -9.68
CA GLU A 271 8.91 22.79 -10.66
C GLU A 271 8.08 23.89 -9.98
N VAL A 272 8.49 25.15 -10.10
CA VAL A 272 7.74 26.31 -9.59
C VAL A 272 7.09 27.04 -10.75
N ARG A 273 5.76 27.21 -10.69
CA ARG A 273 4.99 28.00 -11.64
C ARG A 273 4.26 29.14 -10.94
N GLN A 274 4.39 30.35 -11.49
CA GLN A 274 3.62 31.51 -11.04
C GLN A 274 2.69 31.96 -12.16
N GLU A 275 1.40 32.11 -11.84
CA GLU A 275 0.39 32.60 -12.77
C GLU A 275 -0.70 33.36 -12.00
N ASN A 276 -1.12 34.54 -12.48
CA ASN A 276 -2.15 35.36 -11.85
C ASN A 276 -1.94 35.59 -10.33
N ASN A 277 -0.68 35.86 -9.92
CA ASN A 277 -0.25 35.99 -8.51
C ASN A 277 -0.40 34.73 -7.64
N VAL A 278 -0.64 33.57 -8.24
CA VAL A 278 -0.67 32.29 -7.55
C VAL A 278 0.63 31.54 -7.82
N LEU A 279 1.32 31.12 -6.76
CA LEU A 279 2.49 30.25 -6.83
C LEU A 279 2.06 28.79 -6.65
N ARG A 280 2.60 27.92 -7.50
CA ARG A 280 2.37 26.48 -7.48
C ARG A 280 3.69 25.74 -7.57
N LYS A 281 3.84 24.67 -6.81
CA LYS A 281 4.94 23.71 -6.92
C LYS A 281 4.41 22.38 -7.39
N THR A 282 5.08 21.78 -8.36
CA THR A 282 4.97 20.35 -8.66
C THR A 282 6.22 19.68 -8.13
N VAL A 283 6.04 18.73 -7.22
CA VAL A 283 7.13 18.07 -6.49
C VAL A 283 7.12 16.60 -6.88
N SER A 284 8.28 16.09 -7.30
CA SER A 284 8.48 14.65 -7.52
C SER A 284 9.48 14.13 -6.50
N ALA A 285 9.15 12.97 -5.92
CA ALA A 285 9.97 12.33 -4.91
C ALA A 285 10.17 10.84 -5.22
N SER A 286 11.36 10.33 -4.91
CA SER A 286 11.74 8.94 -5.13
C SER A 286 12.16 8.28 -3.82
N HIS A 287 11.78 7.03 -3.63
CA HIS A 287 12.06 6.29 -2.39
C HIS A 287 13.57 6.17 -2.16
N ILE A 288 14.02 6.13 -0.90
CA ILE A 288 15.45 6.07 -0.56
C ILE A 288 16.20 4.92 -1.24
N PHE A 289 15.51 3.81 -1.50
CA PHE A 289 16.06 2.67 -2.26
C PHE A 289 16.62 3.10 -3.62
N SER A 290 15.89 3.92 -4.37
CA SER A 290 16.30 4.38 -5.69
C SER A 290 17.37 5.48 -5.63
N VAL A 291 17.37 6.28 -4.56
CA VAL A 291 18.19 7.50 -4.44
C VAL A 291 19.54 7.24 -3.77
N LEU A 292 19.61 6.33 -2.81
CA LEU A 292 20.82 6.13 -2.01
C LEU A 292 21.74 5.03 -2.53
N LEU A 293 21.22 4.02 -3.25
CA LEU A 293 22.06 2.94 -3.77
C LEU A 293 23.07 3.43 -4.82
N ILE A 294 22.74 4.48 -5.58
CA ILE A 294 23.65 5.04 -6.58
C ILE A 294 24.90 5.68 -5.95
N ASN A 295 24.82 6.08 -4.67
CA ASN A 295 25.90 6.72 -3.95
C ASN A 295 26.99 5.74 -3.47
N ASN A 296 26.79 4.44 -3.67
CA ASN A 296 27.78 3.41 -3.32
C ASN A 296 28.33 2.74 -4.57
N TYR A 297 29.65 2.71 -4.70
CA TYR A 297 30.35 2.08 -5.81
C TYR A 297 31.17 0.89 -5.32
N VAL A 298 30.89 -0.30 -5.84
CA VAL A 298 31.58 -1.53 -5.48
C VAL A 298 32.75 -1.73 -6.44
N THR A 299 33.99 -1.58 -5.98
CA THR A 299 35.20 -1.71 -6.81
C THR A 299 35.68 -3.16 -6.95
N GLU A 300 35.37 -4.01 -5.99
CA GLU A 300 35.75 -5.43 -6.03
C GLU A 300 34.91 -6.17 -7.08
N THR A 301 35.56 -7.04 -7.84
CA THR A 301 34.89 -7.87 -8.84
C THR A 301 34.99 -9.34 -8.48
N ALA A 302 33.95 -10.10 -8.83
CA ALA A 302 33.91 -11.55 -8.66
C ALA A 302 33.55 -12.23 -9.99
N SER A 303 34.35 -13.23 -10.36
CA SER A 303 34.09 -14.10 -11.52
C SER A 303 33.92 -15.54 -11.05
N LYS A 304 32.67 -15.96 -10.81
CA LYS A 304 32.34 -17.32 -10.37
C LYS A 304 30.88 -17.65 -10.68
N LYS A 305 30.52 -18.92 -10.51
CA LYS A 305 29.11 -19.30 -10.41
C LYS A 305 28.58 -18.80 -9.07
N MET A 306 27.68 -17.82 -9.10
CA MET A 306 27.18 -17.11 -7.94
C MET A 306 25.72 -17.45 -7.65
N THR A 307 25.40 -17.54 -6.37
CA THR A 307 24.02 -17.53 -5.88
C THR A 307 23.49 -16.10 -5.80
N ILE A 308 22.16 -15.94 -5.77
CA ILE A 308 21.53 -14.63 -5.56
C ILE A 308 21.97 -13.96 -4.26
N LYS A 309 22.24 -14.77 -3.21
CA LYS A 309 22.71 -14.30 -1.91
C LYS A 309 24.08 -13.62 -2.04
N GLU A 310 25.03 -14.32 -2.65
CA GLU A 310 26.38 -13.78 -2.87
C GLU A 310 26.35 -12.53 -3.75
N ALA A 311 25.44 -12.47 -4.73
CA ALA A 311 25.29 -11.29 -5.56
C ALA A 311 24.80 -10.08 -4.75
N PHE A 312 23.76 -10.24 -3.91
CA PHE A 312 23.31 -9.16 -3.02
C PHE A 312 24.35 -8.77 -1.97
N ASP A 313 25.09 -9.74 -1.40
CA ASP A 313 26.15 -9.48 -0.43
C ASP A 313 27.25 -8.58 -1.02
N ILE A 314 27.57 -8.76 -2.31
CA ILE A 314 28.52 -7.90 -3.03
C ILE A 314 27.87 -6.57 -3.40
N ALA A 315 26.68 -6.58 -4.02
CA ALA A 315 26.02 -5.38 -4.53
C ALA A 315 25.67 -4.37 -3.43
N LEU A 316 25.37 -4.85 -2.22
CA LEU A 316 24.98 -4.01 -1.09
C LEU A 316 26.12 -3.80 -0.09
N LYS A 317 27.36 -4.21 -0.43
CA LYS A 317 28.55 -4.00 0.40
C LYS A 317 28.69 -2.51 0.70
N GLU A 318 28.93 -2.18 1.98
CA GLU A 318 29.08 -0.79 2.47
C GLU A 318 27.84 0.11 2.32
N THR A 319 26.70 -0.44 1.90
CA THR A 319 25.42 0.28 1.95
C THR A 319 24.73 0.09 3.31
N PRO A 320 23.87 1.04 3.72
CA PRO A 320 22.98 0.85 4.87
C PRO A 320 21.88 -0.18 4.61
N PHE A 321 21.65 -0.57 3.34
CA PHE A 321 20.57 -1.48 2.98
C PHE A 321 20.87 -2.92 3.42
N LYS A 322 19.81 -3.60 3.85
CA LYS A 322 19.80 -5.03 4.18
C LYS A 322 18.73 -5.72 3.37
N TYR A 323 18.95 -6.97 3.03
CA TYR A 323 17.96 -7.75 2.29
C TYR A 323 17.47 -8.96 3.10
N VAL A 324 16.24 -9.38 2.84
CA VAL A 324 15.61 -10.57 3.40
C VAL A 324 15.02 -11.39 2.26
N LEU A 325 15.49 -12.63 2.11
CA LEU A 325 14.89 -13.57 1.16
C LEU A 325 13.56 -14.07 1.71
N LYS A 326 12.50 -13.93 0.91
CA LYS A 326 11.14 -14.43 1.18
C LYS A 326 10.85 -15.75 0.45
N ALA A 327 11.89 -16.34 -0.14
CA ALA A 327 11.92 -17.67 -0.73
C ALA A 327 13.24 -18.34 -0.34
N SER A 328 13.36 -19.66 -0.55
CA SER A 328 14.64 -20.32 -0.33
C SER A 328 15.67 -19.83 -1.33
N ALA A 329 16.92 -19.66 -0.91
CA ALA A 329 18.00 -19.26 -1.81
C ALA A 329 18.18 -20.25 -2.97
N SER A 330 17.86 -21.53 -2.75
CA SER A 330 17.86 -22.58 -3.77
C SER A 330 16.76 -22.44 -4.83
N ASP A 331 15.73 -21.62 -4.57
CA ASP A 331 14.64 -21.40 -5.52
C ASP A 331 15.05 -20.52 -6.71
N PHE A 332 16.22 -19.88 -6.59
CA PHE A 332 16.86 -19.07 -7.62
C PHE A 332 18.00 -19.85 -8.29
N PRO A 333 18.20 -19.67 -9.61
CA PRO A 333 19.31 -20.30 -10.30
C PRO A 333 20.64 -19.73 -9.79
N SER A 334 21.69 -20.57 -9.76
CA SER A 334 23.06 -20.08 -9.65
C SER A 334 23.59 -19.73 -11.04
N ILE A 335 24.09 -18.52 -11.23
CA ILE A 335 24.44 -17.96 -12.53
C ILE A 335 25.95 -17.79 -12.61
N GLU A 336 26.55 -18.18 -13.74
CA GLU A 336 27.94 -17.79 -14.02
C GLU A 336 27.99 -16.29 -14.22
N GLN A 337 28.63 -15.61 -13.28
CA GLN A 337 28.87 -14.18 -13.30
C GLN A 337 30.34 -13.95 -13.64
N GLU A 338 30.60 -13.00 -14.52
CA GLU A 338 31.94 -12.57 -14.91
C GLU A 338 32.11 -11.10 -14.55
N ASN A 339 33.14 -10.80 -13.77
CA ASN A 339 33.47 -9.49 -13.21
C ASN A 339 32.27 -8.78 -12.55
N PHE A 340 31.41 -9.51 -11.85
CA PHE A 340 30.31 -8.92 -11.10
C PHE A 340 30.84 -8.02 -9.99
N GLY A 341 30.45 -6.74 -10.00
CA GLY A 341 31.09 -5.66 -9.26
C GLY A 341 31.42 -4.52 -10.22
N ASP A 342 32.42 -3.70 -9.85
CA ASP A 342 32.88 -2.53 -10.63
C ASP A 342 31.74 -1.61 -11.13
N GLY A 343 30.77 -1.36 -10.25
CA GLY A 343 29.55 -0.64 -10.59
C GLY A 343 28.91 -0.01 -9.37
N ASN A 344 28.01 0.96 -9.60
CA ASN A 344 27.20 1.48 -8.51
C ASN A 344 26.16 0.44 -8.06
N SER A 345 25.74 0.52 -6.80
CA SER A 345 24.90 -0.53 -6.21
C SER A 345 23.52 -0.60 -6.87
N THR A 346 23.01 0.51 -7.40
CA THR A 346 21.75 0.52 -8.16
C THR A 346 21.87 -0.36 -9.41
N GLU A 347 22.92 -0.17 -10.21
CA GLU A 347 23.16 -0.97 -11.42
C GLU A 347 23.40 -2.44 -11.09
N LEU A 348 24.12 -2.73 -10.01
CA LEU A 348 24.36 -4.11 -9.56
C LEU A 348 23.06 -4.79 -9.10
N VAL A 349 22.17 -4.07 -8.41
CA VAL A 349 20.84 -4.59 -8.03
C VAL A 349 19.97 -4.79 -9.27
N ASP A 350 19.96 -3.84 -10.21
CA ASP A 350 19.22 -4.00 -11.49
C ASP A 350 19.75 -5.20 -12.29
N LYS A 351 21.07 -5.42 -12.27
CA LYS A 351 21.70 -6.63 -12.85
C LYS A 351 21.24 -7.89 -12.13
N ILE A 352 21.13 -7.89 -10.81
CA ILE A 352 20.60 -9.03 -10.04
C ILE A 352 19.15 -9.32 -10.43
N ILE A 353 18.30 -8.29 -10.55
CA ILE A 353 16.89 -8.43 -10.97
C ILE A 353 16.84 -9.07 -12.37
N SER A 354 17.61 -8.56 -13.32
CA SER A 354 17.69 -9.07 -14.70
C SER A 354 18.27 -10.49 -14.77
N ASP A 355 19.24 -10.80 -13.91
CA ASP A 355 19.94 -12.08 -13.95
C ASP A 355 19.17 -13.21 -13.30
N TYR A 356 18.77 -13.00 -12.05
CA TYR A 356 18.19 -14.02 -11.21
C TYR A 356 16.66 -14.02 -11.26
N GLY A 357 16.05 -12.98 -11.83
CA GLY A 357 14.59 -12.79 -11.89
C GLY A 357 13.86 -12.61 -10.56
N PRO A 358 14.48 -12.11 -9.45
CA PRO A 358 13.71 -11.80 -8.26
C PRO A 358 12.79 -10.61 -8.49
N GLU A 359 11.78 -10.52 -7.66
CA GLU A 359 10.93 -9.34 -7.52
C GLU A 359 11.12 -8.77 -6.13
N LEU A 360 11.18 -7.43 -6.05
CA LEU A 360 11.53 -6.72 -4.83
C LEU A 360 10.36 -5.91 -4.31
N ASP A 361 10.28 -5.83 -3.00
CA ASP A 361 9.48 -4.85 -2.28
C ASP A 361 10.39 -4.20 -1.23
N VAL A 362 10.18 -2.94 -0.91
CA VAL A 362 11.09 -2.19 -0.04
C VAL A 362 10.34 -1.56 1.12
N ASP A 363 10.97 -1.67 2.29
CA ASP A 363 10.59 -1.01 3.53
C ASP A 363 11.80 -0.21 4.02
N ASN A 364 11.90 1.05 3.60
CA ASN A 364 13.06 1.90 3.84
C ASN A 364 14.38 1.20 3.48
N TYR A 365 15.24 0.93 4.47
CA TYR A 365 16.55 0.29 4.29
C TYR A 365 16.48 -1.24 4.15
N LYS A 366 15.29 -1.84 4.19
CA LYS A 366 15.06 -3.28 4.10
C LYS A 366 14.49 -3.65 2.74
N ILE A 367 15.23 -4.47 2.01
CA ILE A 367 14.84 -5.02 0.71
C ILE A 367 14.25 -6.42 0.93
N LEU A 368 13.00 -6.61 0.57
CA LEU A 368 12.31 -7.90 0.61
C LEU A 368 12.42 -8.56 -0.76
N VAL A 369 13.12 -9.69 -0.85
CA VAL A 369 13.43 -10.37 -2.11
C VAL A 369 12.54 -11.59 -2.28
N TYR A 370 11.67 -11.56 -3.28
CA TYR A 370 10.73 -12.64 -3.60
C TYR A 370 11.16 -13.32 -4.91
N LYS A 371 10.81 -14.60 -5.05
CA LYS A 371 10.86 -15.27 -6.37
C LYS A 371 9.77 -14.76 -7.31
N LYS A 372 8.59 -14.51 -6.75
CA LYS A 372 7.42 -13.95 -7.41
C LYS A 372 6.54 -13.34 -6.32
N ILE A 373 6.11 -12.10 -6.48
CA ILE A 373 5.16 -11.44 -5.59
C ILE A 373 3.73 -11.79 -6.03
N GLY A 374 2.81 -11.87 -5.08
CA GLY A 374 1.39 -12.01 -5.35
C GLY A 374 0.94 -13.44 -5.67
N GLN A 375 -0.35 -13.57 -5.90
CA GLN A 375 -1.05 -14.84 -6.08
C GLN A 375 -2.13 -14.70 -7.17
N LYS A 376 -2.69 -15.84 -7.60
CA LYS A 376 -3.92 -15.80 -8.39
C LYS A 376 -5.07 -15.51 -7.45
N ILE A 377 -5.77 -14.40 -7.67
CA ILE A 377 -6.91 -14.00 -6.85
C ILE A 377 -8.21 -14.25 -7.59
N ASN A 378 -9.29 -14.48 -6.85
CA ASN A 378 -10.63 -14.61 -7.41
C ASN A 378 -11.29 -13.24 -7.56
N PHE A 379 -10.71 -12.41 -8.42
CA PHE A 379 -11.16 -11.06 -8.72
C PHE A 379 -11.24 -10.88 -10.24
N THR A 380 -12.31 -10.23 -10.71
CA THR A 380 -12.51 -9.92 -12.13
C THR A 380 -12.61 -8.43 -12.33
N LEU A 381 -11.78 -7.90 -13.24
CA LEU A 381 -11.93 -6.57 -13.81
C LEU A 381 -12.85 -6.67 -15.03
N ASP A 382 -14.05 -6.14 -14.90
CA ASP A 382 -15.11 -6.23 -15.92
C ASP A 382 -15.46 -4.81 -16.42
N SER A 383 -15.37 -4.60 -17.74
CA SER A 383 -15.63 -3.28 -18.32
C SER A 383 -17.09 -2.82 -18.23
N ARG A 384 -17.99 -3.72 -17.87
CA ARG A 384 -19.42 -3.43 -17.63
C ARG A 384 -19.69 -3.05 -16.18
N TYR A 385 -18.68 -3.15 -15.30
CA TYR A 385 -18.83 -2.98 -13.87
C TYR A 385 -17.69 -2.11 -13.28
N ASN A 386 -16.57 -2.71 -12.88
CA ASN A 386 -15.52 -2.08 -12.06
C ASN A 386 -14.29 -1.63 -12.84
N MET A 387 -14.32 -1.71 -14.18
CA MET A 387 -13.22 -1.30 -15.06
C MET A 387 -13.73 -0.35 -16.17
N PRO A 388 -14.01 0.93 -15.87
CA PRO A 388 -14.54 1.87 -16.87
C PRO A 388 -13.68 2.03 -18.13
N GLY A 389 -12.37 1.77 -18.04
CA GLY A 389 -11.43 1.93 -19.15
C GLY A 389 -10.36 0.85 -19.17
N ILE A 390 -9.94 0.46 -20.38
CA ILE A 390 -8.77 -0.38 -20.63
C ILE A 390 -8.03 0.13 -21.87
N SER A 391 -6.70 0.21 -21.77
CA SER A 391 -5.79 0.57 -22.84
C SER A 391 -4.83 -0.58 -23.08
N ILE A 392 -4.72 -1.03 -24.34
CA ILE A 392 -3.84 -2.13 -24.74
C ILE A 392 -2.90 -1.58 -25.81
N LYS A 393 -1.63 -1.42 -25.44
CA LYS A 393 -0.57 -0.93 -26.34
C LYS A 393 0.34 -2.09 -26.73
N THR A 394 0.53 -2.27 -28.03
CA THR A 394 1.49 -3.24 -28.58
C THR A 394 2.58 -2.49 -29.33
N ASN A 395 3.85 -2.77 -29.02
CA ASN A 395 5.00 -2.15 -29.67
C ASN A 395 5.97 -3.22 -30.17
N SER A 396 6.22 -3.24 -31.48
CA SER A 396 7.18 -4.15 -32.11
C SER A 396 8.48 -3.47 -32.57
N GLN A 397 8.67 -2.18 -32.28
CA GLN A 397 9.80 -1.39 -32.77
C GLN A 397 11.14 -1.96 -32.30
N ASN A 398 11.20 -2.49 -31.07
CA ASN A 398 12.41 -3.04 -30.46
C ASN A 398 12.54 -4.56 -30.64
N CYS A 399 11.67 -5.19 -31.42
CA CYS A 399 11.74 -6.62 -31.62
C CYS A 399 12.90 -7.01 -32.52
N THR A 400 13.70 -7.97 -32.08
CA THR A 400 14.92 -8.41 -32.74
C THR A 400 14.93 -9.94 -32.84
N THR A 401 15.50 -10.47 -33.92
CA THR A 401 15.56 -11.92 -34.17
C THR A 401 16.98 -12.47 -34.11
N ARG A 402 17.99 -11.60 -34.12
CA ARG A 402 19.41 -11.97 -34.03
C ARG A 402 20.27 -10.82 -33.55
N ALA A 403 21.44 -11.15 -33.01
CA ALA A 403 22.47 -10.19 -32.61
C ALA A 403 23.86 -10.82 -32.64
N TRP A 404 24.88 -9.99 -32.83
CA TRP A 404 26.27 -10.37 -32.62
C TRP A 404 26.70 -10.09 -31.18
N GLY A 405 27.52 -10.95 -30.61
CA GLY A 405 28.18 -10.78 -29.32
C GLY A 405 29.69 -10.87 -29.43
N TYR A 406 30.37 -9.84 -28.93
CA TYR A 406 31.83 -9.72 -28.89
C TYR A 406 32.27 -9.66 -27.44
N GLY A 407 33.12 -10.60 -27.02
CA GLY A 407 33.66 -10.64 -25.67
C GLY A 407 34.96 -9.86 -25.51
N ALA A 408 35.71 -10.20 -24.47
CA ALA A 408 37.05 -9.72 -24.18
C ALA A 408 38.02 -9.94 -25.35
N LEU A 409 38.86 -8.95 -25.61
CA LEU A 409 40.02 -9.08 -26.48
C LEU A 409 41.13 -9.84 -25.75
N LYS A 410 41.86 -10.68 -26.48
CA LYS A 410 43.10 -11.29 -25.99
C LYS A 410 44.11 -10.18 -25.73
N LYS A 411 44.88 -10.31 -24.64
CA LYS A 411 45.98 -9.37 -24.31
C LYS A 411 47.01 -9.19 -25.43
N SER A 412 47.17 -10.20 -26.30
CA SER A 412 48.05 -10.17 -27.47
C SER A 412 47.49 -9.43 -28.68
N SER A 413 46.22 -9.01 -28.63
CA SER A 413 45.54 -8.31 -29.72
C SER A 413 45.97 -6.85 -29.77
N THR A 414 46.97 -6.52 -30.59
CA THR A 414 47.46 -5.14 -30.79
C THR A 414 46.99 -4.51 -32.09
N ASP A 415 46.44 -5.30 -33.03
CA ASP A 415 45.92 -4.84 -34.31
C ASP A 415 44.44 -4.49 -34.21
N SER A 416 44.12 -3.19 -34.31
CA SER A 416 42.75 -2.69 -34.30
C SER A 416 41.94 -3.08 -35.55
N LYS A 417 42.61 -3.50 -36.63
CA LYS A 417 41.94 -3.95 -37.86
C LYS A 417 41.56 -5.43 -37.82
N ASN A 418 42.27 -6.25 -37.04
CA ASN A 418 42.00 -7.68 -36.87
C ASN A 418 42.03 -8.06 -35.38
N PRO A 419 41.00 -7.65 -34.61
CA PRO A 419 40.94 -7.94 -33.19
C PRO A 419 40.88 -9.46 -32.93
N GLN A 420 41.71 -9.94 -32.02
CA GLN A 420 41.67 -11.31 -31.52
C GLN A 420 40.90 -11.35 -30.20
N TYR A 421 39.83 -12.13 -30.15
CA TYR A 421 38.96 -12.28 -28.98
C TYR A 421 39.32 -13.53 -28.17
N GLU A 422 39.00 -13.52 -26.88
CA GLU A 422 39.14 -14.68 -25.98
C GLU A 422 38.30 -15.88 -26.46
N PHE A 423 37.18 -15.62 -27.13
CA PHE A 423 36.40 -16.58 -27.91
C PHE A 423 35.90 -15.93 -29.20
N GLU A 424 35.65 -16.74 -30.23
CA GLU A 424 35.14 -16.21 -31.51
C GLU A 424 33.82 -15.46 -31.33
N PRO A 425 33.63 -14.28 -31.95
CA PRO A 425 32.35 -13.56 -31.88
C PRO A 425 31.17 -14.45 -32.24
N ILE A 426 30.08 -14.32 -31.48
CA ILE A 426 28.94 -15.22 -31.55
C ILE A 426 27.80 -14.53 -32.26
N LEU A 427 27.28 -15.13 -33.33
CA LEU A 427 25.98 -14.77 -33.89
C LEU A 427 24.91 -15.61 -33.21
N TYR A 428 24.06 -14.98 -32.41
CA TYR A 428 22.86 -15.62 -31.89
C TYR A 428 21.69 -15.36 -32.83
N VAL A 429 21.00 -16.43 -33.23
CA VAL A 429 19.75 -16.39 -34.01
C VAL A 429 18.66 -17.00 -33.17
N HIS A 430 17.57 -16.27 -32.95
CA HIS A 430 16.44 -16.75 -32.19
C HIS A 430 15.80 -17.96 -32.89
N PRO A 431 15.46 -19.06 -32.17
CA PRO A 431 14.90 -20.27 -32.78
C PRO A 431 13.66 -20.04 -33.65
N ASP A 432 12.83 -19.09 -33.25
CA ASP A 432 11.60 -18.72 -33.95
C ASP A 432 11.75 -17.63 -35.02
N GLU A 433 12.97 -17.20 -35.37
CA GLU A 433 13.18 -16.06 -36.29
C GLU A 433 12.32 -16.09 -37.56
N LYS A 434 12.14 -17.26 -38.17
CA LYS A 434 11.34 -17.43 -39.40
C LYS A 434 9.89 -16.95 -39.24
N LYS A 435 9.35 -16.95 -38.03
CA LYS A 435 8.00 -16.47 -37.70
C LYS A 435 7.90 -14.94 -37.65
N PHE A 436 9.04 -14.25 -37.60
CA PHE A 436 9.18 -12.86 -37.21
C PHE A 436 9.93 -12.00 -38.24
N LEU A 437 10.01 -12.49 -39.48
CA LEU A 437 10.64 -11.77 -40.59
C LEU A 437 9.74 -10.61 -41.06
N LEU A 438 10.34 -9.46 -41.35
CA LEU A 438 9.68 -8.34 -42.01
C LEU A 438 10.10 -8.33 -43.47
N GLU A 439 9.14 -8.48 -44.39
CA GLU A 439 9.41 -8.64 -45.83
C GLU A 439 10.41 -9.78 -46.15
N GLY A 440 10.40 -10.84 -45.33
CA GLY A 440 11.34 -11.96 -45.45
C GLY A 440 12.75 -11.70 -44.90
N LEU A 441 12.99 -10.52 -44.30
CA LEU A 441 14.28 -10.13 -43.72
C LEU A 441 14.28 -10.26 -42.18
N PRO A 442 15.44 -10.61 -41.58
CA PRO A 442 15.61 -10.66 -40.14
C PRO A 442 15.68 -9.26 -39.52
N ARG A 443 15.45 -9.18 -38.20
CA ARG A 443 15.55 -7.94 -37.42
C ARG A 443 16.80 -8.01 -36.54
N TRP A 444 17.73 -7.07 -36.73
CA TRP A 444 18.99 -7.05 -35.99
C TRP A 444 18.87 -6.24 -34.72
N ALA A 445 19.31 -6.82 -33.59
CA ALA A 445 19.62 -6.03 -32.41
C ALA A 445 21.01 -5.40 -32.54
N ASP A 446 21.24 -4.35 -31.78
CA ASP A 446 22.57 -3.79 -31.61
C ASP A 446 23.53 -4.88 -31.10
N PRO A 447 24.78 -4.94 -31.62
CA PRO A 447 25.74 -5.92 -31.19
C PRO A 447 26.14 -5.67 -29.73
N ILE A 448 26.21 -6.74 -28.94
CA ILE A 448 26.74 -6.67 -27.58
C ILE A 448 28.26 -6.70 -27.67
N LYS A 449 28.91 -5.71 -27.09
CA LYS A 449 30.37 -5.66 -26.94
C LYS A 449 30.67 -5.51 -25.47
N ASP A 450 31.19 -6.57 -24.87
CA ASP A 450 31.45 -6.63 -23.44
C ASP A 450 32.82 -7.25 -23.19
N GLU A 451 33.80 -6.38 -22.91
CA GLU A 451 35.18 -6.79 -22.65
C GLU A 451 35.34 -7.54 -21.31
N THR A 452 34.30 -7.56 -20.48
CA THR A 452 34.30 -8.31 -19.22
C THR A 452 34.03 -9.79 -19.44
N ILE A 453 33.36 -10.16 -20.54
CA ILE A 453 32.98 -11.54 -20.84
C ILE A 453 34.11 -12.26 -21.57
N LYS A 454 34.66 -13.30 -20.95
CA LYS A 454 35.76 -14.15 -21.43
C LYS A 454 35.29 -15.54 -21.85
N LYS A 455 34.06 -15.95 -21.53
CA LYS A 455 33.49 -17.24 -21.96
C LYS A 455 32.37 -17.09 -22.98
N ALA A 456 32.39 -17.97 -23.98
CA ALA A 456 31.34 -18.07 -24.99
C ALA A 456 29.96 -18.41 -24.38
N SER A 457 29.90 -19.27 -23.34
CA SER A 457 28.65 -19.67 -22.67
C SER A 457 27.93 -18.49 -22.01
N SER A 458 28.70 -17.61 -21.37
CA SER A 458 28.21 -16.38 -20.75
C SER A 458 27.65 -15.43 -21.82
N MET A 459 28.38 -15.22 -22.93
CA MET A 459 27.92 -14.39 -24.04
C MET A 459 26.62 -14.92 -24.68
N VAL A 460 26.49 -16.23 -24.88
CA VAL A 460 25.23 -16.84 -25.38
C VAL A 460 24.07 -16.55 -24.44
N SER A 461 24.30 -16.59 -23.12
CA SER A 461 23.26 -16.33 -22.13
C SER A 461 22.79 -14.87 -22.16
N VAL A 462 23.71 -13.92 -22.35
CA VAL A 462 23.39 -12.50 -22.51
C VAL A 462 22.64 -12.27 -23.83
N LEU A 463 23.11 -12.83 -24.95
CA LEU A 463 22.45 -12.70 -26.26
C LEU A 463 21.03 -13.27 -26.28
N LYS A 464 20.78 -14.37 -25.56
CA LYS A 464 19.44 -14.95 -25.40
C LYS A 464 18.45 -14.00 -24.71
N LYS A 465 18.92 -13.15 -23.81
CA LYS A 465 18.09 -12.14 -23.12
C LYS A 465 17.91 -10.88 -23.96
N HIS A 466 18.96 -10.49 -24.69
CA HIS A 466 18.98 -9.28 -25.53
C HIS A 466 18.14 -9.42 -26.80
N VAL A 467 18.14 -10.60 -27.42
CA VAL A 467 17.37 -10.87 -28.64
C VAL A 467 15.96 -11.32 -28.27
N ASN A 468 15.00 -10.43 -28.48
CA ASN A 468 13.59 -10.66 -28.19
C ASN A 468 12.72 -10.37 -29.42
N PRO A 469 12.18 -11.40 -30.10
CA PRO A 469 11.36 -11.18 -31.28
C PRO A 469 9.90 -10.82 -30.97
N TYR A 470 9.49 -10.94 -29.70
CA TYR A 470 8.12 -10.74 -29.25
C TYR A 470 7.86 -9.26 -28.92
N PRO A 471 6.73 -8.67 -29.34
CA PRO A 471 6.35 -7.30 -29.01
C PRO A 471 6.16 -7.09 -27.53
N GLU A 472 6.46 -5.87 -27.13
CA GLU A 472 6.06 -5.37 -25.82
C GLU A 472 4.56 -5.12 -25.84
N LEU A 473 3.85 -5.77 -24.92
CA LEU A 473 2.43 -5.58 -24.67
C LEU A 473 2.24 -4.92 -23.31
N THR A 474 1.71 -3.70 -23.30
CA THR A 474 1.35 -2.98 -22.08
C THR A 474 -0.16 -2.91 -22.00
N ILE A 475 -0.73 -3.40 -20.90
CA ILE A 475 -2.17 -3.30 -20.62
C ILE A 475 -2.32 -2.38 -19.43
N GLU A 476 -3.09 -1.32 -19.59
CA GLU A 476 -3.47 -0.41 -18.50
C GLU A 476 -4.98 -0.50 -18.29
N ALA A 477 -5.43 -0.58 -17.04
CA ALA A 477 -6.85 -0.54 -16.71
C ALA A 477 -7.13 0.57 -15.70
N ASP A 478 -8.21 1.29 -15.95
CA ASP A 478 -8.79 2.25 -15.02
C ASP A 478 -9.74 1.47 -14.11
N PHE A 479 -9.32 1.22 -12.88
CA PHE A 479 -10.18 0.57 -11.89
C PHE A 479 -11.15 1.58 -11.30
N GLN A 480 -12.34 1.13 -10.93
CA GLN A 480 -13.28 1.90 -10.15
C GLN A 480 -13.80 1.05 -8.99
N LYS A 481 -13.60 1.55 -7.77
CA LYS A 481 -14.12 0.90 -6.57
C LYS A 481 -15.64 1.06 -6.52
N ILE A 482 -16.38 -0.05 -6.60
CA ILE A 482 -17.83 -0.07 -6.46
C ILE A 482 -18.19 -0.57 -5.07
N TYR A 483 -18.92 0.25 -4.32
CA TYR A 483 -19.43 -0.14 -3.02
C TYR A 483 -20.66 -1.03 -3.18
N GLU A 484 -20.47 -2.35 -3.05
CA GLU A 484 -21.55 -3.31 -2.97
C GLU A 484 -21.57 -3.93 -1.56
N PRO A 485 -22.56 -3.60 -0.70
CA PRO A 485 -22.65 -4.12 0.66
C PRO A 485 -22.57 -5.63 0.78
N LYS A 486 -23.06 -6.36 -0.23
CA LYS A 486 -23.04 -7.82 -0.27
C LYS A 486 -21.65 -8.41 -0.54
N LEU A 487 -20.73 -7.62 -1.10
CA LEU A 487 -19.38 -8.07 -1.49
C LEU A 487 -18.30 -7.69 -0.46
N LEU A 488 -18.59 -6.80 0.50
CA LEU A 488 -17.69 -6.24 1.53
C LEU A 488 -16.92 -7.25 2.40
N LYS A 489 -17.25 -8.55 2.35
CA LYS A 489 -16.57 -9.64 3.07
C LYS A 489 -16.17 -10.83 2.18
N ILE A 490 -16.39 -10.72 0.87
CA ILE A 490 -16.23 -11.80 -0.11
C ILE A 490 -15.20 -11.40 -1.18
N GLU A 491 -15.21 -10.13 -1.57
CA GLU A 491 -14.30 -9.60 -2.60
C GLU A 491 -12.87 -9.56 -2.05
N GLN A 492 -11.97 -10.29 -2.72
CA GLN A 492 -10.56 -10.31 -2.37
C GLN A 492 -9.92 -8.98 -2.77
N ASP A 493 -9.17 -8.39 -1.85
CA ASP A 493 -8.30 -7.27 -2.17
C ASP A 493 -7.17 -7.74 -3.11
N PHE A 494 -6.62 -6.81 -3.88
CA PHE A 494 -5.57 -7.09 -4.85
C PHE A 494 -4.38 -6.14 -4.68
N TRP A 495 -3.21 -6.65 -5.01
CA TRP A 495 -1.95 -5.93 -4.93
C TRP A 495 -1.04 -6.22 -6.11
N LYS A 496 0.01 -5.42 -6.27
CA LYS A 496 1.03 -5.66 -7.28
C LYS A 496 1.58 -7.09 -7.14
N GLY A 497 1.74 -7.76 -8.26
CA GLY A 497 2.13 -9.15 -8.36
C GLY A 497 0.96 -10.12 -8.54
N ASP A 498 -0.26 -9.74 -8.16
CA ASP A 498 -1.43 -10.62 -8.29
C ASP A 498 -1.82 -10.85 -9.75
N THR A 499 -2.36 -12.04 -10.01
CA THR A 499 -2.96 -12.39 -11.30
C THR A 499 -4.47 -12.21 -11.22
N ILE A 500 -5.00 -11.37 -12.09
CA ILE A 500 -6.38 -10.90 -12.10
C ILE A 500 -7.01 -11.26 -13.46
N HIS A 501 -8.25 -11.73 -13.43
CA HIS A 501 -9.01 -11.97 -14.65
C HIS A 501 -9.53 -10.63 -15.20
N VAL A 502 -9.32 -10.36 -16.49
CA VAL A 502 -9.80 -9.15 -17.16
C VAL A 502 -10.77 -9.53 -18.26
N LEU A 503 -11.96 -8.94 -18.23
CA LEU A 503 -13.01 -9.06 -19.24
C LEU A 503 -13.39 -7.66 -19.74
N ALA A 504 -13.00 -7.35 -20.97
CA ALA A 504 -13.40 -6.13 -21.66
C ALA A 504 -14.43 -6.45 -22.75
N ASP A 505 -15.63 -5.92 -22.58
CA ASP A 505 -16.80 -6.14 -23.43
C ASP A 505 -17.33 -4.82 -23.98
N THR A 506 -17.92 -4.88 -25.17
CA THR A 506 -18.57 -3.75 -25.86
C THR A 506 -19.91 -4.20 -26.43
N ALA A 507 -20.73 -3.26 -26.91
CA ALA A 507 -21.96 -3.61 -27.63
C ALA A 507 -21.72 -4.52 -28.86
N SER A 508 -20.49 -4.55 -29.39
CA SER A 508 -20.07 -5.41 -30.50
C SER A 508 -19.44 -6.75 -30.05
N GLY A 509 -19.48 -7.06 -28.75
CA GLY A 509 -18.91 -8.25 -28.13
C GLY A 509 -17.57 -8.04 -27.43
N ILE A 510 -17.02 -9.15 -26.92
CA ILE A 510 -15.79 -9.21 -26.13
C ILE A 510 -14.60 -8.71 -26.96
N THR A 511 -13.91 -7.71 -26.42
CA THR A 511 -12.73 -7.09 -27.03
C THR A 511 -11.43 -7.60 -26.45
N PHE A 512 -11.43 -8.03 -25.18
CA PHE A 512 -10.30 -8.67 -24.52
C PHE A 512 -10.80 -9.55 -23.38
N GLU A 513 -10.24 -10.75 -23.25
CA GLU A 513 -10.49 -11.65 -22.13
C GLU A 513 -9.20 -12.44 -21.88
N ASP A 514 -8.62 -12.30 -20.69
CA ASP A 514 -7.39 -12.99 -20.31
C ASP A 514 -7.11 -12.91 -18.81
N ASP A 515 -6.26 -13.79 -18.31
CA ASP A 515 -5.66 -13.66 -16.99
C ASP A 515 -4.36 -12.86 -17.11
N VAL A 516 -4.30 -11.69 -16.51
CA VAL A 516 -3.15 -10.78 -16.59
C VAL A 516 -2.55 -10.54 -15.22
N ARG A 517 -1.25 -10.25 -15.16
CA ARG A 517 -0.57 -10.00 -13.90
C ARG A 517 -0.31 -8.54 -13.67
N LEU A 518 -0.73 -8.03 -12.52
CA LEU A 518 -0.48 -6.65 -12.11
C LEU A 518 1.01 -6.48 -11.82
N ILE A 519 1.72 -5.65 -12.58
CA ILE A 519 3.16 -5.40 -12.40
C ILE A 519 3.46 -4.05 -11.76
N SER A 520 2.53 -3.11 -11.88
CA SER A 520 2.65 -1.79 -11.26
C SER A 520 1.26 -1.26 -10.91
N ILE A 521 1.17 -0.61 -9.76
CA ILE A 521 -0.01 0.09 -9.28
C ILE A 521 0.35 1.56 -9.06
N GLN A 522 -0.48 2.47 -9.58
CA GLN A 522 -0.39 3.89 -9.28
C GLN A 522 -1.61 4.29 -8.47
N TYR A 523 -1.42 4.78 -7.24
CA TYR A 523 -2.51 5.06 -6.31
C TYR A 523 -2.21 6.26 -5.41
N ASN A 524 -3.26 6.84 -4.81
CA ASN A 524 -3.08 7.89 -3.80
C ASN A 524 -3.15 7.29 -2.38
N PRO A 525 -2.02 7.13 -1.67
CA PRO A 525 -1.99 6.59 -0.32
C PRO A 525 -2.69 7.50 0.71
N LEU A 526 -2.74 8.81 0.47
CA LEU A 526 -3.46 9.77 1.34
C LEU A 526 -4.98 9.70 1.16
N ASN A 527 -5.47 8.98 0.15
CA ASN A 527 -6.90 8.79 -0.10
C ASN A 527 -7.24 7.32 -0.36
N PRO A 528 -7.68 6.56 0.66
CA PRO A 528 -8.01 5.13 0.52
C PRO A 528 -9.25 4.84 -0.35
N TYR A 529 -9.96 5.89 -0.79
CA TYR A 529 -11.09 5.80 -1.71
C TYR A 529 -10.72 6.19 -3.14
N SER A 530 -9.50 6.71 -3.35
CA SER A 530 -8.99 6.94 -4.70
C SER A 530 -8.90 5.62 -5.45
N SER A 531 -9.32 5.64 -6.72
CA SER A 531 -9.19 4.44 -7.54
C SER A 531 -7.79 4.39 -8.14
N PRO A 532 -7.04 3.29 -7.95
CA PRO A 532 -5.73 3.12 -8.57
C PRO A 532 -5.80 2.98 -10.08
N LYS A 533 -4.73 3.40 -10.76
CA LYS A 533 -4.43 3.01 -12.13
C LYS A 533 -3.55 1.76 -12.12
N LEU A 534 -3.92 0.79 -12.94
CA LEU A 534 -3.33 -0.55 -12.93
C LEU A 534 -2.56 -0.81 -14.22
N THR A 535 -1.33 -1.28 -14.11
CA THR A 535 -0.50 -1.67 -15.26
C THR A 535 -0.16 -3.15 -15.18
N PHE A 536 -0.52 -3.89 -16.22
CA PHE A 536 -0.34 -5.33 -16.30
C PHE A 536 0.69 -5.73 -17.33
N ALA A 537 1.39 -6.82 -17.02
CA ALA A 537 2.09 -7.61 -18.02
C ALA A 537 1.20 -8.78 -18.46
N ASN A 538 1.20 -9.06 -19.76
CA ASN A 538 0.68 -10.33 -20.25
C ASN A 538 1.82 -11.36 -20.25
N PHE A 539 1.52 -12.58 -19.81
CA PHE A 539 2.50 -13.65 -19.79
C PHE A 539 2.85 -14.18 -21.18
N ARG A 540 1.92 -14.16 -22.15
CA ARG A 540 2.11 -14.89 -23.44
C ARG A 540 1.11 -14.45 -24.52
N LYS A 541 1.36 -13.35 -25.25
CA LYS A 541 0.72 -13.18 -26.57
C LYS A 541 1.79 -12.97 -27.63
N ASP A 542 2.01 -14.02 -28.43
CA ASP A 542 2.81 -13.98 -29.64
C ASP A 542 2.14 -13.03 -30.67
N ILE A 543 2.91 -12.40 -31.56
CA ILE A 543 2.38 -11.65 -32.72
C ILE A 543 1.40 -12.50 -33.50
N GLN A 544 1.67 -13.80 -33.62
CA GLN A 544 0.81 -14.72 -34.35
C GLN A 544 -0.57 -14.85 -33.69
N ASP A 545 -0.64 -14.90 -32.36
CA ASP A 545 -1.92 -14.93 -31.62
C ASP A 545 -2.68 -13.62 -31.76
N ILE A 546 -1.97 -12.48 -31.75
CA ILE A 546 -2.57 -11.15 -31.97
C ILE A 546 -3.15 -11.06 -33.39
N ALA A 547 -2.42 -11.48 -34.41
CA ALA A 547 -2.85 -11.48 -35.81
C ALA A 547 -4.02 -12.44 -36.06
N VAL A 548 -3.99 -13.64 -35.47
CA VAL A 548 -5.09 -14.62 -35.55
C VAL A 548 -6.35 -14.09 -34.87
N ASN A 549 -6.22 -13.48 -33.68
CA ASN A 549 -7.34 -12.89 -32.96
C ASN A 549 -7.94 -11.69 -33.72
N GLN A 550 -7.11 -10.82 -34.31
CA GLN A 550 -7.58 -9.74 -35.17
C GLN A 550 -8.31 -10.26 -36.42
N ALA A 551 -7.75 -11.26 -37.10
CA ALA A 551 -8.37 -11.87 -38.28
C ALA A 551 -9.68 -12.59 -37.94
N LYS A 552 -9.79 -13.20 -36.75
CA LYS A 552 -11.05 -13.75 -36.23
C LYS A 552 -12.08 -12.63 -35.98
N LYS A 553 -11.70 -11.57 -35.28
CA LYS A 553 -12.57 -10.41 -34.99
C LYS A 553 -13.09 -9.74 -36.26
N LEU A 554 -12.24 -9.55 -37.27
CA LEU A 554 -12.64 -9.01 -38.58
C LEU A 554 -13.65 -9.92 -39.29
N ARG A 555 -13.45 -11.24 -39.24
CA ARG A 555 -14.39 -12.21 -39.83
C ARG A 555 -15.76 -12.16 -39.13
N ASP A 556 -15.76 -12.08 -37.79
CA ASP A 556 -16.99 -12.05 -37.00
C ASP A 556 -17.74 -10.72 -37.20
N GLN A 557 -17.05 -9.58 -37.24
CA GLN A 557 -17.65 -8.28 -37.59
C GLN A 557 -18.23 -8.28 -39.00
N LYS A 558 -17.50 -8.83 -39.99
CA LYS A 558 -18.01 -8.94 -41.35
C LYS A 558 -19.29 -9.78 -41.41
N ARG A 559 -19.33 -10.91 -40.71
CA ARG A 559 -20.53 -11.76 -40.60
C ARG A 559 -21.72 -11.01 -39.98
N TYR A 560 -21.48 -10.25 -38.91
CA TYR A 560 -22.51 -9.44 -38.25
C TYR A 560 -23.07 -8.36 -39.18
N ILE A 561 -22.20 -7.62 -39.87
CA ILE A 561 -22.58 -6.60 -40.85
C ILE A 561 -23.37 -7.22 -42.01
N ASP A 562 -22.91 -8.35 -42.55
CA ASP A 562 -23.59 -9.07 -43.64
C ASP A 562 -24.99 -9.57 -43.21
N GLN A 563 -25.16 -9.97 -41.94
CA GLN A 563 -26.46 -10.34 -41.38
C GLN A 563 -27.40 -9.13 -41.23
N LEU A 564 -26.90 -8.01 -40.72
CA LEU A 564 -27.65 -6.75 -40.62
C LEU A 564 -28.16 -6.28 -41.99
N PHE A 565 -27.32 -6.34 -43.02
CA PHE A 565 -27.73 -5.96 -44.38
C PHE A 565 -28.75 -6.93 -45.00
N LYS A 566 -28.79 -8.20 -44.56
CA LYS A 566 -29.82 -9.16 -44.97
C LYS A 566 -31.17 -8.92 -44.28
N THR A 567 -31.18 -8.32 -43.10
CA THR A 567 -32.42 -7.97 -42.37
C THR A 567 -33.00 -6.60 -42.75
N LEU A 568 -32.22 -5.77 -43.45
CA LEU A 568 -32.61 -4.42 -43.91
C LEU A 568 -33.04 -4.37 -45.40
N ARG A 569 -32.96 -5.50 -46.11
CA ARG A 569 -33.58 -5.72 -47.42
C ARG A 569 -34.81 -6.59 -47.25
#